data_AF-M4S8K9-F1
#
_entry.id   AF-M4S8K9-F1
#
_cell.length_a   1.000
_cell.length_b   1.000
_cell.length_c   1.000
_cell.angle_alpha   90.00
_cell.angle_beta   90.00
_cell.angle_gamma   90.00
#
_symmetry.space_group_name_H-M   'P 1'
#
loop_
_entity.id
_entity.type
_entity.pdbx_description
1 polymer ?
#
loop_
_entity_poly.entity_id
_entity_poly.type
_entity_poly.pdbx_seq_one_letter_code
_entity_poly.pdbx_strand_id
1 'polypeptide(L)'
;MAIYHFSAKVISRANGSSAVASAAYRAAERLHDDRLGRDHDFSNKAGVVHSEIMLPEGTPERLNDRATLWNEVEAGEKRKDAQLAREVEFSIPRELDQKEGIRLARDFVEKQFVERGMVADMNVHWDLGKDGQSKPHAHVMLSMREVGLEGFGQKVREWNSTALLQEWREAWADHVNERLAELDIDARIDHRSYEAQGIELEPQHKIGPAASRMPEQGLEAERVEDHARIARENGEKIIANPQIALDAITRQQATFTRRDLAQFAFRHSDGKDQFDQVMSAVRTSPELVALGKDGRGEDRFTSREMIDTEQRLERAGYGLADRAGHGLPAASKMGGRDTAERVGLALGSQQKDALAHITGKNDLAIVVGYAGTGKSTMLAPVHYSATDSR
;
A
#
# COMPACT_ATOMS: atom_id res chain seq x y z
N MET A 1 5.35 -2.55 -12.67
CA MET A 1 4.68 -1.37 -12.14
C MET A 1 3.89 -1.79 -10.93
N ALA A 2 4.17 -1.14 -9.81
CA ALA A 2 3.40 -1.26 -8.58
C ALA A 2 1.94 -0.85 -8.85
N ILE A 3 1.00 -1.61 -8.31
CA ILE A 3 -0.43 -1.35 -8.50
C ILE A 3 -1.06 -1.27 -7.12
N TYR A 4 -1.93 -0.29 -6.93
CA TYR A 4 -2.76 -0.20 -5.73
C TYR A 4 -3.94 -1.18 -5.83
N HIS A 5 -4.06 -2.08 -4.86
CA HIS A 5 -5.29 -2.83 -4.61
C HIS A 5 -5.47 -2.97 -3.10
N PHE A 6 -6.66 -2.61 -2.63
CA PHE A 6 -7.11 -2.83 -1.27
C PHE A 6 -8.61 -3.07 -1.30
N SER A 7 -9.07 -4.17 -0.72
CA SER A 7 -10.48 -4.49 -0.59
C SER A 7 -10.77 -5.05 0.80
N ALA A 8 -11.96 -4.74 1.31
CA ALA A 8 -12.46 -5.30 2.56
C ALA A 8 -13.87 -5.86 2.33
N LYS A 9 -14.13 -7.07 2.82
CA LYS A 9 -15.46 -7.69 2.74
C LYS A 9 -15.76 -8.51 3.98
N VAL A 10 -17.05 -8.66 4.28
CA VAL A 10 -17.49 -9.45 5.43
C VAL A 10 -17.71 -10.90 5.00
N ILE A 11 -17.12 -11.82 5.76
CA ILE A 11 -17.41 -13.25 5.68
C ILE A 11 -18.68 -13.49 6.51
N SER A 12 -19.78 -13.86 5.84
CA SER A 12 -21.09 -14.01 6.47
C SER A 12 -21.75 -15.34 6.12
N ARG A 13 -22.42 -15.93 7.10
CA ARG A 13 -23.23 -17.13 6.93
C ARG A 13 -24.40 -16.93 5.96
N ALA A 14 -24.93 -15.71 5.84
CA ALA A 14 -26.01 -15.40 4.89
C ALA A 14 -25.61 -15.74 3.45
N ASN A 15 -24.31 -15.67 3.14
CA ASN A 15 -23.74 -16.01 1.82
C ASN A 15 -23.27 -17.47 1.75
N GLY A 16 -23.67 -18.33 2.70
CA GLY A 16 -23.21 -19.72 2.78
C GLY A 16 -21.74 -19.90 3.19
N SER A 17 -21.09 -18.85 3.69
CA SER A 17 -19.68 -18.90 4.06
C SER A 17 -19.45 -19.54 5.45
N SER A 18 -18.30 -20.20 5.60
CA SER A 18 -17.74 -20.64 6.89
C SER A 18 -16.42 -19.93 7.13
N ALA A 19 -16.15 -19.51 8.37
CA ALA A 19 -14.88 -18.90 8.76
C ALA A 19 -13.75 -19.92 8.67
N VAL A 20 -13.98 -21.16 9.13
CA VAL A 20 -13.01 -22.26 9.06
C VAL A 20 -12.67 -22.60 7.61
N ALA A 21 -13.69 -22.75 6.75
CA ALA A 21 -13.47 -22.99 5.31
C ALA A 21 -12.70 -21.85 4.65
N SER A 22 -12.99 -20.61 5.05
CA SER A 22 -12.32 -19.42 4.54
C SER A 22 -10.84 -19.38 4.96
N ALA A 23 -10.55 -19.68 6.23
CA ALA A 23 -9.20 -19.73 6.75
C ALA A 23 -8.38 -20.84 6.07
N ALA A 24 -8.94 -22.06 5.98
CA ALA A 24 -8.30 -23.19 5.31
C ALA A 24 -7.92 -22.86 3.85
N TYR A 25 -8.81 -22.21 3.10
CA TYR A 25 -8.56 -21.83 1.70
C TYR A 25 -7.43 -20.79 1.53
N ARG A 26 -7.28 -19.87 2.50
CA ARG A 26 -6.26 -18.81 2.46
C ARG A 26 -4.91 -19.31 2.95
N ALA A 27 -4.91 -20.16 3.97
CA ALA A 27 -3.69 -20.77 4.49
C ALA A 27 -3.18 -21.95 3.64
N ALA A 28 -3.99 -22.45 2.69
CA ALA A 28 -3.74 -23.71 1.98
C ALA A 28 -3.56 -24.89 2.96
N GLU A 29 -4.47 -24.98 3.93
CA GLU A 29 -4.43 -25.97 5.01
C GLU A 29 -5.66 -26.87 4.97
N ARG A 30 -5.61 -27.94 5.77
CA ARG A 30 -6.76 -28.78 6.10
C ARG A 30 -7.24 -28.44 7.50
N LEU A 31 -8.46 -27.91 7.63
CA LEU A 31 -9.07 -27.56 8.92
C LEU A 31 -10.42 -28.27 9.11
N HIS A 32 -10.71 -28.72 10.34
CA HIS A 32 -12.00 -29.29 10.70
C HIS A 32 -12.98 -28.20 11.14
N ASP A 33 -14.19 -28.18 10.58
CA ASP A 33 -15.29 -27.28 10.98
C ASP A 33 -16.25 -28.04 11.90
N ASP A 34 -16.20 -27.74 13.20
CA ASP A 34 -17.00 -28.43 14.23
C ASP A 34 -18.50 -28.24 14.01
N ARG A 35 -18.90 -27.08 13.48
CA ARG A 35 -20.31 -26.73 13.25
C ARG A 35 -20.89 -27.53 12.07
N LEU A 36 -20.08 -27.78 11.04
CA LEU A 36 -20.48 -28.54 9.86
C LEU A 36 -20.13 -30.03 9.95
N GLY A 37 -19.30 -30.42 10.92
CA GLY A 37 -18.84 -31.79 11.12
C GLY A 37 -18.02 -32.34 9.95
N ARG A 38 -17.23 -31.48 9.28
CA ARG A 38 -16.46 -31.87 8.09
C ARG A 38 -15.12 -31.15 7.99
N ASP A 39 -14.20 -31.76 7.24
CA ASP A 39 -12.92 -31.16 6.90
C ASP A 39 -13.01 -30.28 5.65
N HIS A 40 -12.29 -29.17 5.69
CA HIS A 40 -12.01 -28.28 4.57
C HIS A 40 -10.54 -28.45 4.18
N ASP A 41 -10.27 -29.20 3.13
CA ASP A 41 -8.91 -29.54 2.70
C ASP A 41 -8.50 -28.76 1.45
N PHE A 42 -7.61 -27.77 1.63
CA PHE A 42 -7.02 -26.98 0.56
C PHE A 42 -5.49 -27.12 0.48
N SER A 43 -4.94 -28.19 1.06
CA SER A 43 -3.49 -28.46 1.12
C SER A 43 -2.82 -28.57 -0.25
N ASN A 44 -3.58 -28.89 -1.31
CA ASN A 44 -3.07 -28.95 -2.68
C ASN A 44 -2.88 -27.56 -3.34
N LYS A 45 -3.27 -26.47 -2.67
CA LYS A 45 -3.11 -25.12 -3.20
C LYS A 45 -1.67 -24.65 -3.04
N ALA A 46 -1.02 -24.35 -4.16
CA ALA A 46 0.30 -23.73 -4.19
C ALA A 46 0.21 -22.20 -4.07
N GLY A 47 1.35 -21.55 -3.83
CA GLY A 47 1.47 -20.09 -3.90
C GLY A 47 1.39 -19.36 -2.56
N VAL A 48 1.01 -20.03 -1.47
CA VAL A 48 1.10 -19.44 -0.12
C VAL A 48 2.55 -19.50 0.35
N VAL A 49 3.15 -18.34 0.60
CA VAL A 49 4.57 -18.20 0.98
C VAL A 49 4.77 -17.84 2.45
N HIS A 50 3.72 -17.39 3.13
CA HIS A 50 3.74 -17.08 4.57
C HIS A 50 2.32 -17.16 5.14
N SER A 51 2.20 -17.71 6.34
CA SER A 51 0.95 -17.79 7.09
C SER A 51 1.24 -17.56 8.57
N GLU A 52 0.54 -16.62 9.20
CA GLU A 52 0.78 -16.20 10.58
C GLU A 52 -0.52 -15.71 11.22
N ILE A 53 -0.77 -16.10 12.47
CA ILE A 53 -1.80 -15.49 13.30
C ILE A 53 -1.12 -14.50 14.23
N MET A 54 -1.58 -13.25 14.18
CA MET A 54 -1.08 -12.15 14.98
C MET A 54 -2.15 -11.78 16.00
N LEU A 55 -1.76 -11.81 17.27
CA LEU A 55 -2.66 -11.66 18.41
C LEU A 55 -2.38 -10.35 19.15
N PRO A 56 -3.41 -9.59 19.55
CA PRO A 56 -3.25 -8.49 20.50
C PRO A 56 -2.67 -8.97 21.83
N GLU A 57 -2.02 -8.07 22.56
CA GLU A 57 -1.52 -8.37 23.91
C GLU A 57 -2.66 -8.83 24.84
N GLY A 58 -2.39 -9.84 25.67
CA GLY A 58 -3.39 -10.41 26.59
C GLY A 58 -4.37 -11.40 25.95
N THR A 59 -4.18 -11.74 24.68
CA THR A 59 -4.97 -12.77 23.99
C THR A 59 -4.52 -14.18 24.39
N PRO A 60 -5.44 -15.15 24.58
CA PRO A 60 -5.07 -16.52 24.95
C PRO A 60 -4.23 -17.21 23.87
N GLU A 61 -3.13 -17.85 24.27
CA GLU A 61 -2.18 -18.50 23.35
C GLU A 61 -2.82 -19.56 22.46
N ARG A 62 -3.90 -20.23 22.92
CA ARG A 62 -4.65 -21.21 22.13
C ARG A 62 -5.19 -20.64 20.81
N LEU A 63 -5.40 -19.33 20.74
CA LEU A 63 -5.88 -18.65 19.52
C LEU A 63 -4.78 -18.50 18.46
N ASN A 64 -3.52 -18.86 18.75
CA ASN A 64 -2.49 -19.03 17.71
C ASN A 64 -2.74 -20.27 16.83
N ASP A 65 -3.59 -21.21 17.27
CA ASP A 65 -4.01 -22.32 16.43
C ASP A 65 -5.20 -21.90 15.55
N ARG A 66 -5.03 -22.01 14.23
CA ARG A 66 -6.01 -21.52 13.26
C ARG A 66 -7.35 -22.27 13.34
N ALA A 67 -7.32 -23.58 13.57
CA ALA A 67 -8.53 -24.37 13.72
C ALA A 67 -9.30 -23.91 14.98
N THR A 68 -8.61 -23.76 16.10
CA THR A 68 -9.16 -23.28 17.37
C THR A 68 -9.75 -21.89 17.21
N LEU A 69 -8.98 -20.94 16.65
CA LEU A 69 -9.40 -19.56 16.42
C LEU A 69 -10.74 -19.46 15.70
N TRP A 70 -10.84 -20.09 14.52
CA TRP A 70 -12.01 -19.92 13.66
C TRP A 70 -13.20 -20.79 14.08
N ASN A 71 -12.98 -21.92 14.77
CA ASN A 71 -14.06 -22.67 15.40
C ASN A 71 -14.63 -21.91 16.62
N GLU A 72 -13.82 -21.22 17.43
CA GLU A 72 -14.33 -20.38 18.51
C GLU A 72 -15.19 -19.23 17.98
N VAL A 73 -14.79 -18.60 16.86
CA VAL A 73 -15.61 -17.59 16.18
C VAL A 73 -16.94 -18.18 15.68
N GLU A 74 -16.91 -19.35 15.04
CA GLU A 74 -18.13 -20.03 14.58
C GLU A 74 -19.06 -20.41 15.75
N ALA A 75 -18.52 -20.94 16.85
CA ALA A 75 -19.30 -21.31 18.02
C ALA A 75 -19.93 -20.09 18.72
N GLY A 76 -19.22 -18.96 18.77
CA GLY A 76 -19.70 -17.73 19.39
C GLY A 76 -20.85 -17.05 18.63
N GLU A 77 -20.94 -17.25 17.32
CA GLU A 77 -21.99 -16.68 16.48
C GLU A 77 -23.21 -17.61 16.39
N LYS A 78 -24.38 -17.15 16.87
CA LYS A 78 -25.60 -17.99 16.95
C LYS A 78 -26.57 -17.82 15.78
N ARG A 79 -26.52 -16.70 15.07
CA ARG A 79 -27.51 -16.38 14.04
C ARG A 79 -27.15 -17.00 12.69
N LYS A 80 -28.16 -17.31 11.87
CA LYS A 80 -28.01 -17.81 10.50
C LYS A 80 -27.40 -16.80 9.53
N ASP A 81 -27.48 -15.51 9.86
CA ASP A 81 -26.97 -14.39 9.08
C ASP A 81 -25.72 -13.75 9.73
N ALA A 82 -25.08 -14.47 10.66
CA ALA A 82 -23.96 -13.94 11.41
C ALA A 82 -22.83 -13.47 10.48
N GLN A 83 -22.24 -12.34 10.84
CA GLN A 83 -20.98 -11.86 10.29
C GLN A 83 -19.87 -12.46 11.16
N LEU A 84 -19.03 -13.28 10.55
CA LEU A 84 -18.06 -14.13 11.23
C LEU A 84 -16.70 -13.43 11.34
N ALA A 85 -16.23 -12.90 10.23
CA ALA A 85 -14.93 -12.26 10.10
C ALA A 85 -14.99 -11.13 9.07
N ARG A 86 -14.03 -10.23 9.14
CA ARG A 86 -13.74 -9.30 8.04
C ARG A 86 -12.51 -9.81 7.31
N GLU A 87 -12.59 -9.93 6.01
CA GLU A 87 -11.41 -10.14 5.17
C GLU A 87 -10.94 -8.80 4.63
N VAL A 88 -9.63 -8.56 4.73
CA VAL A 88 -8.91 -7.54 3.99
C VAL A 88 -7.98 -8.23 3.00
N GLU A 89 -8.03 -7.83 1.72
CA GLU A 89 -7.08 -8.25 0.68
C GLU A 89 -6.36 -7.02 0.13
N PHE A 90 -5.03 -7.06 0.10
CA PHE A 90 -4.22 -6.00 -0.50
C PHE A 90 -3.07 -6.55 -1.36
N SER A 91 -2.72 -5.83 -2.43
CA SER A 91 -1.61 -6.21 -3.32
C SER A 91 -0.28 -5.73 -2.78
N ILE A 92 0.74 -6.58 -2.85
CA ILE A 92 2.13 -6.25 -2.51
C ILE A 92 2.88 -5.91 -3.82
N PRO A 93 3.71 -4.85 -3.87
CA PRO A 93 4.46 -4.48 -5.07
C PRO A 93 5.35 -5.61 -5.59
N ARG A 94 5.40 -5.78 -6.92
CA ARG A 94 6.22 -6.82 -7.59
C ARG A 94 7.71 -6.49 -7.54
N GLU A 95 8.01 -5.24 -7.28
CA GLU A 95 9.35 -4.68 -7.14
C GLU A 95 10.02 -5.14 -5.83
N LEU A 96 9.24 -5.64 -4.86
CA LEU A 96 9.75 -6.24 -3.64
C LEU A 96 10.03 -7.73 -3.82
N ASP A 97 11.09 -8.22 -3.16
CA ASP A 97 11.26 -9.65 -2.96
C ASP A 97 10.25 -10.19 -1.92
N GLN A 98 10.19 -11.52 -1.80
CA GLN A 98 9.24 -12.18 -0.89
C GLN A 98 9.45 -11.78 0.57
N LYS A 99 10.70 -11.64 1.02
CA LYS A 99 11.02 -11.33 2.41
C LYS A 99 10.56 -9.92 2.75
N GLU A 100 10.82 -8.98 1.85
CA GLU A 100 10.39 -7.59 1.99
C GLU A 100 8.87 -7.44 1.90
N GLY A 101 8.23 -8.18 1.00
CA GLY A 101 6.78 -8.20 0.90
C GLY A 101 6.09 -8.76 2.14
N ILE A 102 6.62 -9.84 2.72
CA ILE A 102 6.10 -10.41 3.98
C ILE A 102 6.26 -9.41 5.12
N ARG A 103 7.43 -8.77 5.24
CA ARG A 103 7.69 -7.77 6.27
C ARG A 103 6.74 -6.59 6.15
N LEU A 104 6.57 -6.04 4.95
CA LEU A 104 5.64 -4.95 4.66
C LEU A 104 4.21 -5.32 5.06
N ALA A 105 3.74 -6.52 4.71
CA ALA A 105 2.40 -6.97 5.08
C ALA A 105 2.24 -7.11 6.60
N ARG A 106 3.24 -7.70 7.27
CA ARG A 106 3.25 -7.90 8.73
C ARG A 106 3.23 -6.57 9.48
N ASP A 107 4.09 -5.64 9.12
CA ASP A 107 4.20 -4.32 9.76
C ASP A 107 2.89 -3.52 9.60
N PHE A 108 2.24 -3.61 8.43
CA PHE A 108 0.92 -3.02 8.23
C PHE A 108 -0.17 -3.69 9.08
N VAL A 109 -0.21 -5.03 9.12
CA VAL A 109 -1.21 -5.78 9.88
C VAL A 109 -1.10 -5.52 11.38
N GLU A 110 0.12 -5.50 11.91
CA GLU A 110 0.39 -5.17 13.30
C GLU A 110 -0.19 -3.79 13.64
N LYS A 111 0.26 -2.76 12.91
CA LYS A 111 -0.07 -1.36 13.19
C LYS A 111 -1.54 -1.02 12.96
N GLN A 112 -2.16 -1.58 11.91
CA GLN A 112 -3.52 -1.16 11.52
C GLN A 112 -4.63 -2.04 12.09
N PHE A 113 -4.32 -3.27 12.52
CA PHE A 113 -5.33 -4.21 13.00
C PHE A 113 -5.04 -4.71 14.41
N VAL A 114 -3.84 -5.25 14.67
CA VAL A 114 -3.50 -5.89 15.95
C VAL A 114 -3.43 -4.88 17.08
N GLU A 115 -2.77 -3.73 16.87
CA GLU A 115 -2.72 -2.62 17.82
C GLU A 115 -4.11 -2.04 18.14
N ARG A 116 -5.11 -2.28 17.27
CA ARG A 116 -6.51 -1.88 17.49
C ARG A 116 -7.34 -2.95 18.22
N GLY A 117 -6.71 -4.06 18.63
CA GLY A 117 -7.33 -5.15 19.38
C GLY A 117 -7.94 -6.26 18.53
N MET A 118 -7.66 -6.31 17.22
CA MET A 118 -8.15 -7.39 16.34
C MET A 118 -7.17 -8.55 16.32
N VAL A 119 -7.66 -9.79 16.46
CA VAL A 119 -6.91 -10.97 16.00
C VAL A 119 -6.87 -10.97 14.48
N ALA A 120 -5.69 -11.17 13.90
CA ALA A 120 -5.44 -11.18 12.46
C ALA A 120 -4.78 -12.48 12.00
N ASP A 121 -5.45 -13.22 11.11
CA ASP A 121 -4.89 -14.39 10.41
C ASP A 121 -4.42 -13.95 9.01
N MET A 122 -3.13 -13.69 8.88
CA MET A 122 -2.49 -13.18 7.68
C MET A 122 -1.89 -14.31 6.85
N ASN A 123 -2.17 -14.30 5.55
CA ASN A 123 -1.67 -15.28 4.60
C ASN A 123 -1.18 -14.55 3.34
N VAL A 124 0.11 -14.68 3.01
CA VAL A 124 0.76 -14.01 1.88
C VAL A 124 0.89 -14.97 0.71
N HIS A 125 0.35 -14.57 -0.44
CA HIS A 125 0.26 -15.35 -1.67
C HIS A 125 1.19 -14.74 -2.72
N TRP A 126 1.90 -15.59 -3.45
CA TRP A 126 2.88 -15.24 -4.48
C TRP A 126 2.61 -15.97 -5.80
N ASP A 127 1.34 -16.05 -6.17
CA ASP A 127 0.86 -16.70 -7.38
C ASP A 127 1.42 -16.08 -8.67
N LEU A 128 1.36 -16.80 -9.79
CA LEU A 128 1.59 -16.24 -11.11
C LEU A 128 0.28 -15.65 -11.69
N GLY A 129 0.37 -14.43 -12.19
CA GLY A 129 -0.69 -13.77 -12.95
C GLY A 129 -0.82 -14.30 -14.37
N LYS A 130 -1.86 -13.85 -15.09
CA LYS A 130 -2.10 -14.21 -16.51
C LYS A 130 -0.97 -13.75 -17.44
N ASP A 131 -0.22 -12.74 -17.01
CA ASP A 131 0.96 -12.19 -17.68
C ASP A 131 2.24 -12.99 -17.41
N GLY A 132 2.15 -14.10 -16.67
CA GLY A 132 3.29 -14.93 -16.27
C GLY A 132 4.18 -14.28 -15.21
N GLN A 133 3.80 -13.12 -14.66
CA GLN A 133 4.53 -12.45 -13.59
C GLN A 133 3.93 -12.77 -12.23
N SER A 134 4.73 -12.67 -11.16
CA SER A 134 4.20 -12.82 -9.80
C SER A 134 3.04 -11.84 -9.55
N LYS A 135 2.06 -12.23 -8.74
CA LYS A 135 0.96 -11.38 -8.30
C LYS A 135 0.92 -11.43 -6.77
N PRO A 136 1.88 -10.79 -6.09
CA PRO A 136 1.96 -10.81 -4.64
C PRO A 136 0.74 -10.13 -4.02
N HIS A 137 0.11 -10.78 -3.04
CA HIS A 137 -1.00 -10.20 -2.28
C HIS A 137 -1.12 -10.87 -0.92
N ALA A 138 -1.71 -10.19 0.04
CA ALA A 138 -2.03 -10.76 1.34
C ALA A 138 -3.54 -10.85 1.53
N HIS A 139 -3.98 -11.95 2.12
CA HIS A 139 -5.31 -12.10 2.70
C HIS A 139 -5.19 -12.03 4.22
N VAL A 140 -5.96 -11.15 4.86
CA VAL A 140 -6.00 -11.00 6.31
C VAL A 140 -7.42 -11.20 6.79
N MET A 141 -7.68 -12.29 7.49
CA MET A 141 -8.96 -12.51 8.18
C MET A 141 -8.88 -11.92 9.59
N LEU A 142 -9.76 -10.96 9.86
CA LEU A 142 -9.84 -10.20 11.10
C LEU A 142 -11.06 -10.65 11.91
N SER A 143 -10.83 -10.85 13.20
CA SER A 143 -11.92 -10.97 14.19
C SER A 143 -12.80 -9.71 14.20
N MET A 144 -14.09 -9.87 14.53
CA MET A 144 -15.05 -8.75 14.62
C MET A 144 -15.50 -8.46 16.07
N ARG A 145 -14.84 -9.10 17.03
CA ARG A 145 -15.10 -9.03 18.46
C ARG A 145 -13.81 -8.69 19.17
N GLU A 146 -13.93 -7.97 20.28
CA GLU A 146 -12.82 -7.82 21.22
C GLU A 146 -12.38 -9.20 21.72
N VAL A 147 -11.11 -9.33 22.07
CA VAL A 147 -10.56 -10.54 22.65
C VAL A 147 -9.88 -10.20 23.98
N GLY A 148 -10.19 -10.99 25.01
CA GLY A 148 -9.55 -10.88 26.32
C GLY A 148 -9.10 -12.25 26.81
N LEU A 149 -8.70 -12.34 28.09
CA LEU A 149 -8.15 -13.56 28.70
C LEU A 149 -9.05 -14.80 28.57
N GLU A 150 -10.38 -14.60 28.52
CA GLU A 150 -11.34 -15.70 28.39
C GLU A 150 -11.69 -16.05 26.92
N GLY A 151 -11.19 -15.26 25.95
CA GLY A 151 -11.52 -15.38 24.53
C GLY A 151 -12.37 -14.22 24.01
N PHE A 152 -13.21 -14.49 23.02
CA PHE A 152 -13.99 -13.46 22.31
C PHE A 152 -15.12 -12.85 23.15
N GLY A 153 -15.16 -11.52 23.20
CA GLY A 153 -16.17 -10.71 23.88
C GLY A 153 -17.21 -10.09 22.93
N GLN A 154 -17.53 -8.81 23.16
CA GLN A 154 -18.54 -8.08 22.40
C GLN A 154 -18.08 -7.72 20.98
N LYS A 155 -19.05 -7.52 20.07
CA LYS A 155 -18.76 -7.04 18.72
C LYS A 155 -18.35 -5.58 18.73
N VAL A 156 -17.24 -5.26 18.08
CA VAL A 156 -16.77 -3.89 17.91
C VAL A 156 -17.29 -3.34 16.58
N ARG A 157 -18.31 -2.48 16.63
CA ARG A 157 -18.97 -1.95 15.43
C ARG A 157 -18.15 -0.93 14.68
N GLU A 158 -17.34 -0.16 15.39
CA GLU A 158 -16.46 0.88 14.84
C GLU A 158 -15.48 0.34 13.81
N TRP A 159 -14.98 -0.89 14.02
CA TRP A 159 -14.13 -1.61 13.07
C TRP A 159 -14.76 -1.81 11.69
N ASN A 160 -16.07 -1.59 11.57
CA ASN A 160 -16.81 -1.69 10.33
C ASN A 160 -17.23 -0.37 9.70
N SER A 161 -16.79 0.76 10.26
CA SER A 161 -17.10 2.08 9.69
C SER A 161 -16.44 2.28 8.33
N THR A 162 -17.09 3.10 7.49
CA THR A 162 -16.53 3.53 6.21
C THR A 162 -15.33 4.45 6.39
N ALA A 163 -15.32 5.27 7.44
CA ALA A 163 -14.20 6.15 7.79
C ALA A 163 -12.92 5.35 8.03
N LEU A 164 -13.00 4.31 8.88
CA LEU A 164 -11.85 3.46 9.16
C LEU A 164 -11.36 2.69 7.92
N LEU A 165 -12.27 2.31 7.02
CA LEU A 165 -11.87 1.71 5.75
C LEU A 165 -11.07 2.70 4.87
N GLN A 166 -11.44 3.97 4.84
CA GLN A 166 -10.67 4.98 4.11
C GLN A 166 -9.29 5.21 4.75
N GLU A 167 -9.23 5.27 6.09
CA GLU A 167 -7.96 5.34 6.83
C GLU A 167 -7.02 4.18 6.47
N TRP A 168 -7.53 2.94 6.44
CA TRP A 168 -6.70 1.78 6.08
C TRP A 168 -6.23 1.83 4.63
N ARG A 169 -7.06 2.35 3.72
CA ARG A 169 -6.71 2.47 2.31
C ARG A 169 -5.57 3.46 2.10
N GLU A 170 -5.65 4.62 2.75
CA GLU A 170 -4.60 5.64 2.76
C GLU A 170 -3.33 5.10 3.42
N ALA A 171 -3.46 4.56 4.64
CA ALA A 171 -2.33 3.99 5.39
C ALA A 171 -1.60 2.90 4.62
N TRP A 172 -2.29 2.08 3.81
CA TRP A 172 -1.63 1.08 2.97
C TRP A 172 -0.78 1.72 1.86
N ALA A 173 -1.31 2.76 1.20
CA ALA A 173 -0.55 3.47 0.17
C ALA A 173 0.70 4.12 0.76
N ASP A 174 0.56 4.80 1.90
CA ASP A 174 1.68 5.45 2.57
C ASP A 174 2.75 4.45 3.00
N HIS A 175 2.33 3.34 3.61
CA HIS A 175 3.26 2.31 4.09
C HIS A 175 4.05 1.66 2.95
N VAL A 176 3.39 1.38 1.83
CA VAL A 176 4.05 0.88 0.62
C VAL A 176 5.03 1.92 0.06
N ASN A 177 4.59 3.17 -0.08
CA ASN A 177 5.38 4.24 -0.67
C ASN A 177 6.61 4.60 0.17
N GLU A 178 6.51 4.52 1.50
CA GLU A 178 7.62 4.65 2.42
C GLU A 178 8.63 3.52 2.20
N ARG A 179 8.18 2.25 2.18
CA ARG A 179 9.08 1.11 1.99
C ARG A 179 9.78 1.12 0.63
N LEU A 180 9.07 1.46 -0.44
CA LEU A 180 9.67 1.58 -1.78
C LEU A 180 10.74 2.67 -1.81
N ALA A 181 10.50 3.81 -1.16
CA ALA A 181 11.48 4.88 -1.07
C ALA A 181 12.71 4.49 -0.22
N GLU A 182 12.53 3.79 0.89
CA GLU A 182 13.64 3.28 1.72
C GLU A 182 14.56 2.30 0.97
N LEU A 183 14.01 1.59 -0.01
CA LEU A 183 14.72 0.62 -0.84
C LEU A 183 15.24 1.24 -2.15
N ASP A 184 15.11 2.56 -2.33
CA ASP A 184 15.50 3.29 -3.55
C ASP A 184 14.82 2.73 -4.81
N ILE A 185 13.54 2.34 -4.68
CA ILE A 185 12.72 1.86 -5.78
C ILE A 185 11.84 3.01 -6.27
N ASP A 186 12.07 3.46 -7.51
CA ASP A 186 11.26 4.47 -8.21
C ASP A 186 9.91 3.87 -8.66
N ALA A 187 9.05 3.59 -7.69
CA ALA A 187 7.66 3.22 -7.89
C ALA A 187 6.80 3.75 -6.75
N ARG A 188 5.58 4.18 -7.06
CA ARG A 188 4.58 4.64 -6.10
C ARG A 188 3.19 4.14 -6.44
N ILE A 189 2.37 4.03 -5.40
CA ILE A 189 0.95 3.70 -5.49
C ILE A 189 0.10 4.81 -4.87
N ASP A 190 -1.15 4.92 -5.32
CA ASP A 190 -2.10 5.90 -4.82
C ASP A 190 -3.46 5.23 -4.55
N HIS A 191 -4.02 5.47 -3.38
CA HIS A 191 -5.28 4.86 -2.93
C HIS A 191 -6.52 5.56 -3.51
N ARG A 192 -6.36 6.81 -3.98
CA ARG A 192 -7.42 7.67 -4.50
C ARG A 192 -7.93 7.16 -5.84
N SER A 193 -9.18 7.45 -6.17
CA SER A 193 -9.71 7.17 -7.51
C SER A 193 -8.98 7.97 -8.58
N TYR A 194 -9.07 7.55 -9.84
CA TYR A 194 -8.56 8.33 -10.97
C TYR A 194 -9.14 9.75 -10.99
N GLU A 195 -10.44 9.89 -10.73
CA GLU A 195 -11.09 11.20 -10.59
C GLU A 195 -10.42 12.08 -9.53
N ALA A 196 -10.20 11.56 -8.31
CA ALA A 196 -9.57 12.31 -7.23
C ALA A 196 -8.07 12.58 -7.47
N GLN A 197 -7.44 11.85 -8.38
CA GLN A 197 -6.08 12.13 -8.87
C GLN A 197 -6.06 13.13 -10.04
N GLY A 198 -7.22 13.47 -10.62
CA GLY A 198 -7.33 14.28 -11.83
C GLY A 198 -6.95 13.53 -13.11
N ILE A 199 -7.16 12.20 -13.15
CA ILE A 199 -6.94 11.35 -14.33
C ILE A 199 -8.31 11.08 -14.96
N GLU A 200 -8.50 11.49 -16.21
CA GLU A 200 -9.79 11.41 -16.91
C GLU A 200 -10.12 10.00 -17.48
N LEU A 201 -9.71 8.95 -16.77
CA LEU A 201 -9.96 7.56 -17.14
C LEU A 201 -10.99 6.92 -16.22
N GLU A 202 -11.81 6.03 -16.77
CA GLU A 202 -12.71 5.19 -15.98
C GLU A 202 -11.92 3.97 -15.45
N PRO A 203 -11.91 3.71 -14.12
CA PRO A 203 -11.22 2.56 -13.55
C PRO A 203 -11.81 1.22 -14.03
N GLN A 204 -10.95 0.27 -14.41
CA GLN A 204 -11.40 -1.05 -14.84
C GLN A 204 -11.70 -1.97 -13.65
N HIS A 205 -12.74 -2.81 -13.79
CA HIS A 205 -13.07 -3.83 -12.81
C HIS A 205 -12.15 -5.06 -12.91
N LYS A 206 -11.72 -5.60 -11.75
CA LYS A 206 -10.94 -6.85 -11.70
C LYS A 206 -11.84 -8.03 -12.09
N ILE A 207 -11.58 -8.63 -13.25
CA ILE A 207 -12.24 -9.89 -13.64
C ILE A 207 -11.57 -11.04 -12.87
N GLY A 208 -12.28 -11.59 -11.88
CA GLY A 208 -11.82 -12.74 -11.10
C GLY A 208 -11.72 -14.03 -11.93
N PRO A 209 -10.97 -15.05 -11.47
CA PRO A 209 -10.85 -16.33 -12.17
C PRO A 209 -12.18 -17.08 -12.38
N ALA A 210 -13.12 -16.95 -11.44
CA ALA A 210 -14.47 -17.51 -11.57
C ALA A 210 -15.24 -16.85 -12.73
N ALA A 211 -15.24 -15.51 -12.78
CA ALA A 211 -15.86 -14.72 -13.84
C ALA A 211 -15.23 -14.91 -15.24
N SER A 212 -13.98 -15.41 -15.32
CA SER A 212 -13.34 -15.75 -16.61
C SER A 212 -13.68 -17.16 -17.11
N ARG A 213 -14.26 -18.04 -16.28
CA ARG A 213 -14.45 -19.48 -16.61
C ARG A 213 -15.89 -19.86 -16.92
N MET A 214 -16.90 -19.05 -16.58
CA MET A 214 -18.32 -19.34 -16.80
C MET A 214 -19.14 -18.10 -17.22
N PRO A 215 -18.97 -17.54 -18.43
CA PRO A 215 -19.76 -16.40 -18.89
C PRO A 215 -21.27 -16.68 -19.06
N GLU A 216 -21.75 -17.90 -18.79
CA GLU A 216 -23.15 -18.31 -19.00
C GLU A 216 -24.15 -17.80 -17.93
N GLN A 217 -23.71 -17.01 -16.95
CA GLN A 217 -24.61 -16.31 -16.02
C GLN A 217 -24.52 -14.78 -16.23
N GLY A 218 -25.68 -14.14 -16.45
CA GLY A 218 -25.78 -12.77 -16.99
C GLY A 218 -24.93 -11.69 -16.30
N LEU A 219 -24.69 -11.79 -14.99
CA LEU A 219 -23.85 -10.83 -14.23
C LEU A 219 -22.35 -10.93 -14.56
N GLU A 220 -21.89 -12.06 -15.09
CA GLU A 220 -20.48 -12.26 -15.47
C GLU A 220 -20.19 -11.81 -16.89
N ALA A 221 -21.14 -12.02 -17.81
CA ALA A 221 -21.10 -11.47 -19.17
C ALA A 221 -21.11 -9.94 -19.15
N GLU A 222 -21.99 -9.33 -18.35
CA GLU A 222 -22.08 -7.87 -18.16
C GLU A 222 -20.73 -7.27 -17.71
N ARG A 223 -20.02 -7.92 -16.78
CA ARG A 223 -18.70 -7.47 -16.32
C ARG A 223 -17.60 -7.55 -17.39
N VAL A 224 -17.68 -8.52 -18.29
CA VAL A 224 -16.72 -8.65 -19.41
C VAL A 224 -17.01 -7.57 -20.45
N GLU A 225 -18.29 -7.35 -20.78
CA GLU A 225 -18.73 -6.30 -21.68
C GLU A 225 -18.36 -4.90 -21.14
N ASP A 226 -18.58 -4.64 -19.86
CA ASP A 226 -18.17 -3.41 -19.19
C ASP A 226 -16.66 -3.22 -19.25
N HIS A 227 -15.87 -4.26 -18.98
CA HIS A 227 -14.43 -4.16 -19.06
C HIS A 227 -13.95 -3.80 -20.48
N ALA A 228 -14.54 -4.41 -21.51
CA ALA A 228 -14.21 -4.11 -22.90
C ALA A 228 -14.64 -2.67 -23.27
N ARG A 229 -15.84 -2.25 -22.88
CA ARG A 229 -16.35 -0.87 -23.06
C ARG A 229 -15.40 0.14 -22.43
N ILE A 230 -15.04 -0.05 -21.16
CA ILE A 230 -14.16 0.85 -20.40
C ILE A 230 -12.77 0.92 -21.05
N ALA A 231 -12.22 -0.21 -21.48
CA ALA A 231 -10.94 -0.24 -22.19
C ALA A 231 -11.01 0.56 -23.50
N ARG A 232 -12.08 0.37 -24.29
CA ARG A 232 -12.31 1.10 -25.54
C ARG A 232 -12.44 2.61 -25.33
N GLU A 233 -13.30 3.04 -24.41
CA GLU A 233 -13.54 4.47 -24.13
C GLU A 233 -12.28 5.16 -23.58
N ASN A 234 -11.54 4.48 -22.69
CA ASN A 234 -10.26 4.99 -22.21
C ASN A 234 -9.23 5.10 -23.35
N GLY A 235 -9.19 4.11 -24.25
CA GLY A 235 -8.33 4.14 -25.43
C GLY A 235 -8.63 5.33 -26.34
N GLU A 236 -9.90 5.60 -26.60
CA GLU A 236 -10.35 6.77 -27.38
C GLU A 236 -9.90 8.09 -26.74
N LYS A 237 -10.04 8.22 -25.41
CA LYS A 237 -9.56 9.40 -24.67
C LYS A 237 -8.06 9.58 -24.76
N ILE A 238 -7.28 8.51 -24.64
CA ILE A 238 -5.81 8.57 -24.73
C ILE A 238 -5.36 8.90 -26.16
N ILE A 239 -6.03 8.37 -27.19
CA ILE A 239 -5.74 8.71 -28.58
C ILE A 239 -5.98 10.21 -28.83
N ALA A 240 -7.08 10.75 -28.30
CA ALA A 240 -7.41 12.17 -28.44
C ALA A 240 -6.49 13.09 -27.61
N ASN A 241 -6.12 12.66 -26.40
CA ASN A 241 -5.24 13.40 -25.50
C ASN A 241 -4.21 12.45 -24.84
N PRO A 242 -3.03 12.23 -25.48
CA PRO A 242 -2.03 11.29 -24.97
C PRO A 242 -1.40 11.72 -23.65
N GLN A 243 -1.55 12.99 -23.25
CA GLN A 243 -1.07 13.49 -21.96
C GLN A 243 -1.75 12.75 -20.79
N ILE A 244 -3.01 12.32 -20.92
CA ILE A 244 -3.71 11.55 -19.87
C ILE A 244 -2.91 10.29 -19.47
N ALA A 245 -2.33 9.59 -20.45
CA ALA A 245 -1.52 8.41 -20.18
C ALA A 245 -0.18 8.78 -19.52
N LEU A 246 0.47 9.84 -19.99
CA LEU A 246 1.76 10.30 -19.45
C LEU A 246 1.60 10.79 -18.01
N ASP A 247 0.56 11.54 -17.70
CA ASP A 247 0.26 12.03 -16.36
C ASP A 247 -0.05 10.85 -15.42
N ALA A 248 -0.78 9.84 -15.89
CA ALA A 248 -1.10 8.65 -15.11
C ALA A 248 0.15 7.81 -14.78
N ILE A 249 1.05 7.63 -15.76
CA ILE A 249 2.30 6.87 -15.57
C ILE A 249 3.29 7.67 -14.70
N THR A 250 3.44 8.98 -14.94
CA THR A 250 4.35 9.87 -14.21
C THR A 250 4.04 9.92 -12.72
N ARG A 251 2.76 9.84 -12.33
CA ARG A 251 2.37 9.76 -10.91
C ARG A 251 2.87 8.50 -10.20
N GLN A 252 3.15 7.41 -10.95
CA GLN A 252 3.60 6.14 -10.40
C GLN A 252 5.12 5.97 -10.44
N GLN A 253 5.81 6.60 -11.38
CA GLN A 253 7.27 6.52 -11.53
C GLN A 253 7.79 7.73 -12.29
N ALA A 254 8.95 8.26 -11.90
CA ALA A 254 9.54 9.45 -12.53
C ALA A 254 10.08 9.14 -13.94
N THR A 255 10.60 7.92 -14.12
CA THR A 255 11.05 7.42 -15.43
C THR A 255 10.39 6.10 -15.76
N PHE A 256 10.15 5.86 -17.04
CA PHE A 256 9.44 4.65 -17.50
C PHE A 256 10.02 4.11 -18.80
N THR A 257 9.78 2.84 -19.06
CA THR A 257 10.29 2.11 -20.23
C THR A 257 9.26 2.00 -21.34
N ARG A 258 9.69 1.52 -22.52
CA ARG A 258 8.75 1.12 -23.59
C ARG A 258 7.76 0.05 -23.12
N ARG A 259 8.17 -0.83 -22.21
CA ARG A 259 7.32 -1.89 -21.68
C ARG A 259 6.22 -1.31 -20.79
N ASP A 260 6.53 -0.31 -19.98
CA ASP A 260 5.53 0.35 -19.11
C ASP A 260 4.47 1.06 -19.95
N LEU A 261 4.89 1.81 -20.98
CA LEU A 261 3.98 2.40 -21.97
C LEU A 261 3.08 1.35 -22.62
N ALA A 262 3.65 0.22 -23.05
CA ALA A 262 2.91 -0.88 -23.66
C ALA A 262 1.94 -1.55 -22.67
N GLN A 263 2.33 -1.75 -21.42
CA GLN A 263 1.43 -2.31 -20.40
C GLN A 263 0.26 -1.38 -20.11
N PHE A 264 0.50 -0.07 -20.05
CA PHE A 264 -0.55 0.92 -19.89
C PHE A 264 -1.49 0.94 -21.10
N ALA A 265 -0.95 1.04 -22.31
CA ALA A 265 -1.73 1.03 -23.55
C ALA A 265 -2.57 -0.25 -23.66
N PHE A 266 -1.98 -1.42 -23.38
CA PHE A 266 -2.68 -2.71 -23.43
C PHE A 266 -3.85 -2.77 -22.46
N ARG A 267 -3.68 -2.22 -21.25
CA ARG A 267 -4.78 -2.15 -20.28
C ARG A 267 -5.92 -1.28 -20.81
N HIS A 268 -5.62 -0.15 -21.42
CA HIS A 268 -6.60 0.84 -21.89
C HIS A 268 -6.89 0.73 -23.39
N SER A 269 -6.89 -0.48 -23.94
CA SER A 269 -7.25 -0.70 -25.35
C SER A 269 -8.14 -1.92 -25.51
N ASP A 270 -9.10 -1.82 -26.43
CA ASP A 270 -9.93 -2.91 -26.92
C ASP A 270 -9.36 -3.42 -28.26
N GLY A 271 -8.58 -4.50 -28.19
CA GLY A 271 -7.96 -5.13 -29.35
C GLY A 271 -6.67 -4.46 -29.84
N LYS A 272 -6.05 -5.10 -30.84
CA LYS A 272 -4.72 -4.74 -31.35
C LYS A 272 -4.69 -3.38 -32.05
N ASP A 273 -5.72 -3.07 -32.84
CA ASP A 273 -5.71 -1.86 -33.66
C ASP A 273 -5.77 -0.60 -32.78
N GLN A 274 -6.62 -0.60 -31.75
CA GLN A 274 -6.66 0.49 -30.79
C GLN A 274 -5.37 0.58 -29.96
N PHE A 275 -4.80 -0.58 -29.56
CA PHE A 275 -3.50 -0.61 -28.88
C PHE A 275 -2.41 0.07 -29.70
N ASP A 276 -2.31 -0.22 -31.00
CA ASP A 276 -1.32 0.39 -31.88
C ASP A 276 -1.55 1.91 -32.03
N GLN A 277 -2.82 2.35 -32.09
CA GLN A 277 -3.18 3.78 -32.13
C GLN A 277 -2.81 4.50 -30.83
N VAL A 278 -3.15 3.93 -29.67
CA VAL A 278 -2.77 4.47 -28.35
C VAL A 278 -1.25 4.57 -28.23
N MET A 279 -0.52 3.51 -28.59
CA MET A 279 0.94 3.50 -28.55
C MET A 279 1.56 4.55 -29.49
N SER A 280 0.98 4.73 -30.67
CA SER A 280 1.42 5.75 -31.63
C SER A 280 1.20 7.16 -31.08
N ALA A 281 0.00 7.45 -30.56
CA ALA A 281 -0.34 8.75 -29.99
C ALA A 281 0.57 9.11 -28.81
N VAL A 282 0.78 8.18 -27.87
CA VAL A 282 1.64 8.41 -26.70
C VAL A 282 3.11 8.61 -27.11
N ARG A 283 3.64 7.81 -28.06
CA ARG A 283 5.04 7.91 -28.49
C ARG A 283 5.36 9.17 -29.30
N THR A 284 4.37 9.72 -30.00
CA THR A 284 4.53 10.94 -30.80
C THR A 284 4.12 12.20 -30.04
N SER A 285 3.63 12.06 -28.81
CA SER A 285 3.29 13.17 -27.94
C SER A 285 4.53 14.05 -27.67
N PRO A 286 4.42 15.39 -27.79
CA PRO A 286 5.51 16.30 -27.42
C PRO A 286 5.81 16.28 -25.91
N GLU A 287 4.86 15.79 -25.10
CA GLU A 287 5.01 15.67 -23.65
C GLU A 287 5.86 14.46 -23.24
N LEU A 288 6.13 13.53 -24.16
CA LEU A 288 7.05 12.41 -23.93
C LEU A 288 8.49 12.85 -24.21
N VAL A 289 9.36 12.73 -23.22
CA VAL A 289 10.78 13.08 -23.31
C VAL A 289 11.62 11.81 -23.24
N ALA A 290 12.47 11.59 -24.24
CA ALA A 290 13.43 10.47 -24.23
C ALA A 290 14.68 10.85 -23.43
N LEU A 291 15.05 10.00 -22.47
CA LEU A 291 16.25 10.17 -21.62
C LEU A 291 17.47 9.41 -22.16
N GLY A 292 17.27 8.53 -23.14
CA GLY A 292 18.30 7.65 -23.66
C GLY A 292 18.16 6.24 -23.11
N LYS A 293 19.28 5.54 -22.94
CA LYS A 293 19.30 4.15 -22.45
C LYS A 293 19.81 4.07 -21.02
N ASP A 294 19.20 3.21 -20.21
CA ASP A 294 19.69 2.93 -18.86
C ASP A 294 20.91 1.98 -18.86
N GLY A 295 21.41 1.65 -17.66
CA GLY A 295 22.52 0.71 -17.48
C GLY A 295 22.26 -0.72 -17.94
N ARG A 296 21.01 -1.06 -18.28
CA ARG A 296 20.60 -2.35 -18.88
C ARG A 296 20.40 -2.25 -20.39
N GLY A 297 20.58 -1.07 -20.98
CA GLY A 297 20.40 -0.81 -22.41
C GLY A 297 18.95 -0.57 -22.83
N GLU A 298 18.02 -0.44 -21.87
CA GLU A 298 16.61 -0.19 -22.13
C GLU A 298 16.35 1.30 -22.33
N ASP A 299 15.51 1.64 -23.31
CA ASP A 299 15.13 3.03 -23.55
C ASP A 299 14.28 3.55 -22.38
N ARG A 300 14.69 4.68 -21.82
CA ARG A 300 14.03 5.41 -20.75
C ARG A 300 13.38 6.68 -21.28
N PHE A 301 12.21 6.94 -20.73
CA PHE A 301 11.40 8.10 -21.01
C PHE A 301 10.96 8.73 -19.70
N THR A 302 10.55 9.99 -19.78
CA THR A 302 9.86 10.72 -18.74
C THR A 302 8.84 11.65 -19.38
N SER A 303 8.03 12.34 -18.58
CA SER A 303 7.17 13.42 -19.07
C SER A 303 7.87 14.77 -18.99
N ARG A 304 7.44 15.71 -19.83
CA ARG A 304 7.90 17.09 -19.75
C ARG A 304 7.57 17.74 -18.41
N GLU A 305 6.38 17.43 -17.86
CA GLU A 305 5.99 17.86 -16.52
C GLU A 305 6.98 17.41 -15.44
N MET A 306 7.49 16.17 -15.51
CA MET A 306 8.49 15.68 -14.58
C MET A 306 9.81 16.44 -14.70
N ILE A 307 10.31 16.67 -15.93
CA ILE A 307 11.50 17.50 -16.16
C ILE A 307 11.31 18.91 -15.59
N ASP A 308 10.15 19.53 -15.82
CA ASP A 308 9.85 20.86 -15.28
C ASP A 308 9.79 20.84 -13.74
N THR A 309 9.26 19.76 -13.16
CA THR A 309 9.23 19.55 -11.71
C THR A 309 10.62 19.42 -11.12
N GLU A 310 11.49 18.61 -11.73
CA GLU A 310 12.88 18.47 -11.33
C GLU A 310 13.65 19.78 -11.44
N GLN A 311 13.49 20.53 -12.54
CA GLN A 311 14.12 21.85 -12.69
C GLN A 311 13.63 22.86 -11.65
N ARG A 312 12.33 22.85 -11.32
CA ARG A 312 11.80 23.69 -10.24
C ARG A 312 12.41 23.31 -8.89
N LEU A 313 12.52 22.01 -8.60
CA LEU A 313 13.12 21.50 -7.37
C LEU A 313 14.60 21.88 -7.28
N GLU A 314 15.35 21.73 -8.37
CA GLU A 314 16.76 22.11 -8.47
C GLU A 314 16.95 23.62 -8.23
N ARG A 315 16.16 24.47 -8.92
CA ARG A 315 16.21 25.92 -8.73
C ARG A 315 15.84 26.33 -7.31
N ALA A 316 14.86 25.68 -6.70
CA ALA A 316 14.51 25.91 -5.31
C ALA A 316 15.66 25.49 -4.38
N GLY A 317 16.31 24.37 -4.66
CA GLY A 317 17.49 23.88 -3.94
C GLY A 317 18.65 24.86 -3.99
N TYR A 318 19.05 25.32 -5.18
CA TYR A 318 20.07 26.37 -5.34
C TYR A 318 19.67 27.67 -4.65
N GLY A 319 18.40 28.08 -4.79
CA GLY A 319 17.87 29.27 -4.14
C GLY A 319 17.97 29.21 -2.61
N LEU A 320 17.78 28.04 -1.99
CA LEU A 320 17.95 27.85 -0.55
C LEU A 320 19.42 27.72 -0.15
N ALA A 321 20.26 27.11 -1.00
CA ALA A 321 21.70 26.97 -0.73
C ALA A 321 22.45 28.31 -0.75
N ASP A 322 22.05 29.22 -1.64
CA ASP A 322 22.69 30.54 -1.81
C ASP A 322 22.18 31.59 -0.81
N ARG A 323 21.09 31.29 -0.09
CA ARG A 323 20.53 32.17 0.93
C ARG A 323 21.05 31.82 2.31
N ALA A 324 21.31 32.86 3.08
CA ALA A 324 21.57 32.76 4.51
C ALA A 324 20.73 33.81 5.23
N GLY A 325 19.62 33.38 5.83
CA GLY A 325 18.70 34.30 6.52
C GLY A 325 18.01 33.70 7.74
N HIS A 326 17.91 32.38 7.84
CA HIS A 326 17.05 31.72 8.83
C HIS A 326 17.81 31.04 9.98
N GLY A 327 19.07 31.42 10.21
CA GLY A 327 19.83 30.89 11.33
C GLY A 327 19.28 31.33 12.68
N LEU A 328 19.17 30.38 13.62
CA LEU A 328 18.70 30.69 14.96
C LEU A 328 19.71 31.56 15.72
N PRO A 329 19.27 32.58 16.48
CA PRO A 329 20.15 33.33 17.38
C PRO A 329 20.84 32.41 18.39
N ALA A 330 22.05 32.77 18.82
CA ALA A 330 22.80 32.00 19.82
C ALA A 330 22.01 31.83 21.13
N ALA A 331 21.26 32.86 21.54
CA ALA A 331 20.42 32.82 22.73
C ALA A 331 19.32 31.74 22.64
N SER A 332 18.60 31.67 21.50
CA SER A 332 17.56 30.66 21.28
C SER A 332 18.14 29.25 21.25
N LYS A 333 19.30 29.06 20.61
CA LYS A 333 20.01 27.77 20.58
C LYS A 333 20.42 27.29 21.98
N MET A 334 20.87 28.20 22.84
CA MET A 334 21.21 27.88 24.23
C MET A 334 19.95 27.55 25.04
N GLY A 335 18.92 28.39 24.97
CA GLY A 335 17.66 28.15 25.69
C GLY A 335 16.97 26.82 25.32
N GLY A 336 16.96 26.47 24.03
CA GLY A 336 16.42 25.18 23.58
C GLY A 336 17.23 23.98 24.05
N ARG A 337 18.56 24.09 24.14
CA ARG A 337 19.44 23.05 24.70
C ARG A 337 19.23 22.89 26.21
N ASP A 338 19.20 23.99 26.94
CA ASP A 338 19.00 23.99 28.40
C ASP A 338 17.63 23.37 28.75
N THR A 339 16.59 23.69 27.97
CA THR A 339 15.25 23.12 28.15
C THR A 339 15.25 21.62 27.88
N ALA A 340 15.92 21.17 26.81
CA ALA A 340 16.07 19.74 26.51
C ALA A 340 16.83 18.99 27.63
N GLU A 341 17.92 19.55 28.15
CA GLU A 341 18.68 18.95 29.26
C GLU A 341 17.84 18.86 30.55
N ARG A 342 17.04 19.89 30.87
CA ARG A 342 16.13 19.88 32.04
C ARG A 342 15.07 18.78 31.98
N VAL A 343 14.61 18.41 30.79
CA VAL A 343 13.65 17.30 30.59
C VAL A 343 14.35 15.94 30.38
N GLY A 344 15.66 15.87 30.62
CA GLY A 344 16.43 14.63 30.58
C GLY A 344 16.90 14.20 29.18
N LEU A 345 16.82 15.07 28.17
CA LEU A 345 17.27 14.79 26.81
C LEU A 345 18.72 15.26 26.62
N ALA A 346 19.69 14.41 26.99
CA ALA A 346 21.10 14.67 26.77
C ALA A 346 21.54 14.26 25.35
N LEU A 347 22.09 15.22 24.58
CA LEU A 347 22.59 14.95 23.23
C LEU A 347 24.02 14.41 23.25
N GLY A 348 24.28 13.38 22.46
CA GLY A 348 25.64 12.92 22.13
C GLY A 348 26.40 13.94 21.26
N SER A 349 27.72 13.76 21.10
CA SER A 349 28.57 14.67 20.32
C SER A 349 28.09 14.83 18.87
N GLN A 350 27.82 13.73 18.18
CA GLN A 350 27.32 13.74 16.80
C GLN A 350 25.95 14.44 16.67
N GLN A 351 25.08 14.28 17.67
CA GLN A 351 23.77 14.96 17.69
C GLN A 351 23.92 16.47 17.95
N LYS A 352 24.89 16.88 18.76
CA LYS A 352 25.22 18.29 18.98
C LYS A 352 25.76 18.95 17.70
N ASP A 353 26.59 18.24 16.94
CA ASP A 353 27.12 18.72 15.66
C ASP A 353 26.00 18.83 14.61
N ALA A 354 25.13 17.82 14.51
CA ALA A 354 23.95 17.85 13.65
C ALA A 354 23.00 19.01 14.01
N LEU A 355 22.75 19.23 15.31
CA LEU A 355 21.94 20.34 15.79
C LEU A 355 22.59 21.70 15.44
N ALA A 356 23.91 21.83 15.58
CA ALA A 356 24.62 23.05 15.20
C ALA A 356 24.54 23.31 13.69
N HIS A 357 24.58 22.24 12.87
CA HIS A 357 24.44 22.31 11.43
C HIS A 357 23.04 22.81 11.00
N ILE A 358 21.97 22.18 11.47
CA ILE A 358 20.59 22.52 11.07
C ILE A 358 20.10 23.86 11.59
N THR A 359 20.68 24.34 12.70
CA THR A 359 20.36 25.67 13.25
C THR A 359 21.31 26.75 12.75
N GLY A 360 22.23 26.38 11.84
CA GLY A 360 23.18 27.29 11.19
C GLY A 360 22.49 28.34 10.32
N LYS A 361 23.28 29.23 9.71
CA LYS A 361 22.78 30.35 8.91
C LYS A 361 22.15 29.95 7.57
N ASN A 362 22.37 28.72 7.11
CA ASN A 362 21.94 28.26 5.80
C ASN A 362 20.43 27.97 5.81
N ASP A 363 19.74 28.30 4.72
CA ASP A 363 18.31 28.05 4.60
C ASP A 363 17.98 26.59 4.18
N LEU A 364 19.00 25.81 3.81
CA LEU A 364 18.92 24.36 3.60
C LEU A 364 20.05 23.65 4.37
N ALA A 365 19.68 22.64 5.14
CA ALA A 365 20.60 21.76 5.85
C ALA A 365 20.13 20.31 5.74
N ILE A 366 21.06 19.39 5.48
CA ILE A 366 20.75 17.96 5.33
C ILE A 366 21.44 17.21 6.47
N VAL A 367 20.66 16.45 7.23
CA VAL A 367 21.19 15.55 8.27
C VAL A 367 20.76 14.14 7.94
N VAL A 368 21.75 13.25 7.82
CA VAL A 368 21.52 11.83 7.61
C VAL A 368 21.63 11.12 8.96
N GLY A 369 20.62 10.35 9.32
CA GLY A 369 20.61 9.58 10.55
C GLY A 369 20.04 8.18 10.35
N TYR A 370 20.81 7.16 10.73
CA TYR A 370 20.35 5.77 10.72
C TYR A 370 19.14 5.54 11.65
N ALA A 371 18.46 4.40 11.49
CA ALA A 371 17.38 4.03 12.40
C ALA A 371 17.90 3.92 13.86
N GLY A 372 17.12 4.39 14.83
CA GLY A 372 17.48 4.32 16.25
C GLY A 372 18.53 5.33 16.76
N THR A 373 19.07 6.23 15.91
CA THR A 373 20.12 7.19 16.32
C THR A 373 19.62 8.42 17.10
N GLY A 374 18.34 8.44 17.50
CA GLY A 374 17.76 9.55 18.28
C GLY A 374 17.52 10.82 17.46
N LYS A 375 17.02 10.72 16.22
CA LYS A 375 16.67 11.87 15.37
C LYS A 375 15.67 12.82 16.06
N SER A 376 14.60 12.26 16.66
CA SER A 376 13.60 13.05 17.41
C SER A 376 14.22 13.73 18.63
N THR A 377 15.12 13.04 19.34
CA THR A 377 15.89 13.59 20.46
C THR A 377 16.75 14.78 20.00
N MET A 378 17.42 14.66 18.85
CA MET A 378 18.24 15.73 18.26
C MET A 378 17.42 16.95 17.85
N LEU A 379 16.17 16.76 17.39
CA LEU A 379 15.28 17.85 16.96
C LEU A 379 14.55 18.54 18.12
N ALA A 380 14.45 17.92 19.30
CA ALA A 380 13.73 18.50 20.45
C ALA A 380 14.25 19.91 20.84
N PRO A 381 15.56 20.19 20.91
CA PRO A 381 16.07 21.55 21.14
C PRO A 381 15.63 22.59 20.09
N VAL A 382 15.46 22.19 18.82
CA VAL A 382 14.96 23.09 17.77
C VAL A 382 13.51 23.45 18.03
N HIS A 383 12.70 22.46 18.43
CA HIS A 383 11.30 22.69 18.80
C HIS A 383 11.20 23.67 19.97
N TYR A 384 11.95 23.47 21.05
CA TYR A 384 11.98 24.37 22.21
C TYR A 384 12.46 25.79 21.83
N SER A 385 13.46 25.89 20.95
CA SER A 385 13.97 27.18 20.46
C SER A 385 12.92 27.98 19.67
N ALA A 386 12.03 27.29 18.96
CA ALA A 386 10.98 27.90 18.15
C ALA A 386 9.76 28.31 18.99
N THR A 387 9.46 27.61 20.09
CA THR A 387 8.33 27.91 20.97
C THR A 387 8.61 29.04 21.96
N ASP A 388 9.85 29.26 22.36
CA ASP A 388 10.27 30.39 23.23
C ASP A 388 10.39 31.75 22.49
N SER A 389 10.20 31.74 21.17
CA SER A 389 10.35 32.93 20.31
C SER A 389 9.01 33.64 20.01
N ARG A 390 7.94 33.38 20.78
CA ARG A 390 6.62 34.04 20.67
C ARG A 390 6.21 34.76 21.94
#